data_AF-A0A1A8JMU1-F1
#
_entry.id   AF-A0A1A8JMU1-F1
#
_cell.length_a   1.000
_cell.length_b   1.000
_cell.length_c   1.000
_cell.angle_alpha   90.00
_cell.angle_beta   90.00
_cell.angle_gamma   90.00
#
_symmetry.space_group_name_H-M   'P 1'
#
loop_
_entity.id
_entity.type
_entity.pdbx_description
1 polymer ?
#
loop_
_entity_poly.entity_id
_entity_poly.type
_entity_poly.pdbx_seq_one_letter_code
_entity_poly.pdbx_strand_id
1 'polypeptide(L)'
;MNPCPVYEKNSKRLFLFFICVLGNTTEIKQILTGKNKTRLCCVSSSNDGQTWSNATDLTESVIGEAVHKWATFGVGPGHGIQLENNRLIIPAYTYYIPYRCCSFPVPFTVYPRALTVYSEDFGQTWHVGKKLQKKSCECEMAEIIDHEGRSHLYCNARHSGGHRCEALSENSGVYFDKPHTASEL
;
A
#
# COMPACT_ATOMS: atom_id res chain seq x y z
N MET A 1 11.81 -0.93 -7.39
CA MET A 1 12.04 -0.14 -6.16
C MET A 1 11.06 -0.62 -5.09
N ASN A 2 11.31 -0.28 -3.82
CA ASN A 2 10.45 -0.61 -2.68
C ASN A 2 10.09 -2.11 -2.57
N PRO A 3 11.07 -3.00 -2.34
CA PRO A 3 10.76 -4.40 -2.07
C PRO A 3 9.88 -4.52 -0.83
N CYS A 4 8.82 -5.32 -0.94
CA CYS A 4 7.87 -5.60 0.12
C CYS A 4 7.49 -7.09 0.16
N PRO A 5 8.25 -7.93 0.89
CA PRO A 5 7.96 -9.35 1.02
C PRO A 5 6.81 -9.61 2.00
N VAL A 6 6.02 -10.65 1.73
CA VAL A 6 5.08 -11.27 2.68
C VAL A 6 5.15 -12.78 2.55
N TYR A 7 5.11 -13.48 3.68
CA TYR A 7 5.07 -14.94 3.73
C TYR A 7 3.65 -15.42 4.04
N GLU A 8 3.07 -16.19 3.13
CA GLU A 8 1.78 -16.85 3.31
C GLU A 8 2.04 -18.23 3.90
N LYS A 9 1.72 -18.40 5.19
CA LYS A 9 2.11 -19.53 6.03
C LYS A 9 1.40 -20.83 5.65
N ASN A 10 0.20 -20.77 5.09
CA ASN A 10 -0.63 -21.96 4.85
C ASN A 10 -0.13 -22.74 3.64
N SER A 11 0.17 -22.05 2.54
CA SER A 11 0.75 -22.60 1.31
C SER A 11 2.28 -22.52 1.28
N LYS A 12 2.90 -21.92 2.31
CA LYS A 12 4.35 -21.70 2.42
C LYS A 12 4.91 -20.93 1.22
N ARG A 13 4.15 -19.95 0.74
CA ARG A 13 4.51 -19.15 -0.44
C ARG A 13 5.05 -17.79 -0.01
N LEU A 14 6.22 -17.44 -0.54
CA LEU A 14 6.75 -16.09 -0.45
C LEU A 14 6.22 -15.26 -1.62
N PHE A 15 5.69 -14.09 -1.32
CA PHE A 15 5.41 -13.06 -2.30
C PHE A 15 6.37 -11.90 -2.07
N LEU A 16 6.92 -11.34 -3.14
CA LEU A 16 7.72 -10.13 -3.10
C LEU A 16 7.07 -9.09 -4.00
N PHE A 17 6.42 -8.11 -3.38
CA PHE A 17 5.88 -6.94 -4.05
C PHE A 17 6.96 -5.90 -4.27
N PHE A 18 6.84 -5.15 -5.36
CA PHE A 18 7.72 -4.02 -5.66
C PHE A 18 7.05 -3.11 -6.67
N ILE A 19 7.59 -1.89 -6.84
CA ILE A 19 7.18 -1.00 -7.92
C ILE A 19 8.21 -0.94 -9.04
N CYS A 20 7.71 -0.83 -10.26
CA CYS A 20 8.49 -0.51 -11.46
C CYS A 20 8.02 0.82 -12.04
N VAL A 21 8.93 1.77 -12.23
CA VAL A 21 8.60 3.05 -12.89
C VAL A 21 9.12 2.99 -14.32
N LEU A 22 8.23 3.20 -15.30
CA LEU A 22 8.60 3.08 -16.72
C LEU A 22 9.50 4.25 -17.17
N GLY A 23 10.63 3.89 -17.77
CA GLY A 23 11.66 4.83 -18.23
C GLY A 23 12.32 5.59 -17.07
N ASN A 24 12.70 6.84 -17.31
CA ASN A 24 13.41 7.68 -16.33
C ASN A 24 12.49 8.74 -15.69
N THR A 25 11.18 8.44 -15.57
CA THR A 25 10.21 9.40 -15.04
C THR A 25 10.37 9.51 -13.51
N THR A 26 10.67 10.70 -12.99
CA THR A 26 10.79 10.93 -11.55
C THR A 26 9.43 10.99 -10.86
N GLU A 27 9.38 10.70 -9.56
CA GLU A 27 8.17 10.85 -8.73
C GLU A 27 7.56 12.25 -8.87
N ILE A 28 8.38 13.31 -8.74
CA ILE A 28 7.94 14.70 -8.87
C ILE A 28 7.29 14.98 -10.21
N LYS A 29 7.85 14.46 -11.32
CA LYS A 29 7.27 14.64 -12.66
C LYS A 29 5.89 13.99 -12.74
N GLN A 30 5.70 12.83 -12.14
CA GLN A 30 4.40 12.16 -12.09
C GLN A 30 3.39 12.96 -11.24
N ILE A 31 3.80 13.47 -10.07
CA ILE A 31 2.98 14.33 -9.20
C ILE A 31 2.52 15.60 -9.92
N LEU A 32 3.44 16.31 -10.59
CA LEU A 32 3.14 17.57 -11.27
C LEU A 32 2.26 17.37 -12.51
N THR A 33 2.49 16.30 -13.28
CA THR A 33 1.78 16.08 -14.54
C THR A 33 0.52 15.23 -14.40
N GLY A 34 0.38 14.49 -13.29
CA GLY A 34 -0.67 13.48 -13.10
C GLY A 34 -0.58 12.32 -14.09
N LYS A 35 0.57 12.11 -14.74
CA LYS A 35 0.84 11.03 -15.70
C LYS A 35 1.56 9.89 -14.97
N ASN A 36 0.77 8.96 -14.46
CA ASN A 36 1.29 7.80 -13.73
C ASN A 36 2.00 6.81 -14.67
N LYS A 37 3.23 6.44 -14.30
CA LYS A 37 4.12 5.50 -14.98
C LYS A 37 4.56 4.37 -14.05
N THR A 38 4.01 4.31 -12.84
CA THR A 38 4.32 3.31 -11.83
C THR A 38 3.46 2.06 -12.04
N ARG A 39 4.10 0.89 -11.95
CA ARG A 39 3.47 -0.43 -12.00
C ARG A 39 3.65 -1.15 -10.67
N LEU A 40 2.59 -1.82 -10.22
CA LEU A 40 2.61 -2.72 -9.08
C LEU A 40 3.02 -4.09 -9.61
N CYS A 41 4.15 -4.60 -9.15
CA CYS A 41 4.69 -5.87 -9.61
C CYS A 41 4.83 -6.85 -8.45
N CYS A 42 4.73 -8.14 -8.76
CA CYS A 42 4.98 -9.21 -7.80
C CYS A 42 5.78 -10.34 -8.45
N VAL A 43 6.70 -10.93 -7.68
CA VAL A 43 7.25 -12.26 -7.92
C VAL A 43 6.91 -13.15 -6.73
N SER A 44 6.96 -14.46 -6.92
CA SER A 44 6.67 -15.40 -5.84
C SER A 44 7.59 -16.61 -5.87
N SER A 45 7.78 -17.23 -4.70
CA SER A 45 8.60 -18.42 -4.52
C SER A 45 7.84 -19.45 -3.68
N SER A 46 7.93 -20.72 -4.06
CA SER A 46 7.37 -21.86 -3.34
C SER A 46 8.46 -22.80 -2.79
N ASN A 47 9.70 -22.32 -2.72
CA ASN A 47 10.87 -23.06 -2.26
C ASN A 47 11.80 -22.16 -1.43
N ASP A 48 11.22 -21.41 -0.49
CA ASP A 48 11.93 -20.58 0.48
C ASP A 48 12.88 -19.54 -0.15
N GLY A 49 12.51 -19.02 -1.33
CA GLY A 49 13.25 -17.95 -2.01
C GLY A 49 14.42 -18.44 -2.88
N GLN A 50 14.58 -19.76 -3.05
CA GLN A 50 15.65 -20.33 -3.90
C GLN A 50 15.43 -20.02 -5.37
N THR A 51 14.18 -20.14 -5.85
CA THR A 51 13.79 -19.70 -7.20
C THR A 51 12.54 -18.85 -7.14
N TRP A 52 12.38 -18.01 -8.16
CA TRP A 52 11.30 -17.02 -8.25
C TRP A 52 10.55 -17.18 -9.56
N SER A 53 9.25 -16.94 -9.53
CA SER A 53 8.42 -16.83 -10.72
C SER A 53 8.87 -15.64 -11.59
N ASN A 54 8.40 -15.60 -12.83
CA ASN A 54 8.42 -14.38 -13.62
C ASN A 54 7.66 -13.25 -12.90
N ALA A 55 8.09 -12.01 -13.13
CA ALA A 55 7.41 -10.83 -12.63
C ALA A 55 6.03 -10.70 -13.26
N THR A 56 5.01 -10.49 -12.43
CA THR A 56 3.63 -10.25 -12.84
C THR A 56 3.29 -8.79 -12.58
N ASP A 57 2.79 -8.07 -13.59
CA ASP A 57 2.22 -6.74 -13.43
C ASP A 57 0.77 -6.87 -12.93
N LEU A 58 0.55 -6.40 -11.71
CA LEU A 58 -0.73 -6.46 -10.99
C LEU A 58 -1.48 -5.13 -11.04
N THR A 59 -0.97 -4.12 -11.76
CA THR A 59 -1.53 -2.77 -11.72
C THR A 59 -3.00 -2.75 -12.12
N GLU A 60 -3.35 -3.40 -13.22
CA GLU A 60 -4.73 -3.40 -13.72
C GLU A 60 -5.66 -4.25 -12.84
N SER A 61 -5.24 -5.46 -12.48
CA SER A 61 -6.07 -6.39 -11.72
C SER A 61 -6.32 -5.95 -10.28
N VAL A 62 -5.41 -5.17 -9.68
CA VAL A 62 -5.47 -4.77 -8.26
C VAL A 62 -5.92 -3.32 -8.08
N ILE A 63 -5.39 -2.40 -8.90
CA ILE A 63 -5.67 -0.97 -8.77
C ILE A 63 -6.78 -0.55 -9.75
N GLY A 64 -6.77 -1.11 -10.96
CA GLY A 64 -7.74 -0.81 -12.03
C GLY A 64 -7.91 0.69 -12.29
N GLU A 65 -9.14 1.11 -12.53
CA GLU A 65 -9.52 2.51 -12.82
C GLU A 65 -9.04 3.53 -11.77
N ALA A 66 -8.81 3.12 -10.51
CA ALA A 66 -8.30 4.02 -9.48
C ALA A 66 -6.93 4.61 -9.85
N VAL A 67 -6.16 3.92 -10.70
CA VAL A 67 -4.83 4.36 -11.15
C VAL A 67 -4.87 5.72 -11.85
N HIS A 68 -5.99 6.09 -12.48
CA HIS A 68 -6.17 7.38 -13.15
C HIS A 68 -6.33 8.56 -12.18
N LYS A 69 -6.71 8.28 -10.93
CA LYS A 69 -6.76 9.26 -9.84
C LYS A 69 -5.48 9.28 -9.00
N TRP A 70 -4.46 8.51 -9.37
CA TRP A 70 -3.21 8.39 -8.64
C TRP A 70 -2.10 9.01 -9.50
N ALA A 71 -1.39 10.01 -8.98
CA ALA A 71 -0.26 10.56 -9.70
C ALA A 71 0.89 9.56 -9.76
N THR A 72 1.13 8.87 -8.66
CA THR A 72 2.04 7.73 -8.49
C THR A 72 1.68 7.01 -7.18
N PHE A 73 2.29 5.87 -6.89
CA PHE A 73 2.07 5.09 -5.68
C PHE A 73 3.33 4.29 -5.30
N GLY A 74 3.31 3.70 -4.11
CA GLY A 74 4.35 2.81 -3.62
C GLY A 74 3.79 1.74 -2.69
N VAL A 75 4.54 0.65 -2.52
CA VAL A 75 4.35 -0.34 -1.45
C VAL A 75 5.43 -0.16 -0.39
N GLY A 76 5.14 -0.53 0.86
CA GLY A 76 6.01 -0.38 2.03
C GLY A 76 6.79 0.94 2.04
N PRO A 77 8.14 0.90 1.94
CA PRO A 77 8.98 -0.30 1.85
C PRO A 77 9.03 -1.05 3.19
N GLY A 78 9.56 -2.27 3.19
CA GLY A 78 9.59 -3.12 4.38
C GLY A 78 8.69 -4.33 4.21
N HIS A 79 8.05 -4.86 5.24
CA HIS A 79 7.39 -6.18 5.16
C HIS A 79 5.86 -6.09 5.14
N GLY A 80 5.23 -6.98 4.39
CA GLY A 80 3.82 -7.29 4.60
C GLY A 80 3.62 -8.24 5.77
N ILE A 81 2.38 -8.43 6.17
CA ILE A 81 2.00 -9.33 7.26
C ILE A 81 0.87 -10.27 6.83
N GLN A 82 0.80 -11.44 7.47
CA GLN A 82 -0.37 -12.31 7.43
C GLN A 82 -1.06 -12.23 8.79
N LEU A 83 -2.33 -11.85 8.77
CA LEU A 83 -3.17 -11.73 9.96
C LEU A 83 -3.60 -13.11 10.47
N GLU A 84 -4.12 -13.18 11.70
CA GLU A 84 -4.66 -14.43 12.27
C GLU A 84 -5.81 -15.01 11.45
N ASN A 85 -6.60 -14.16 10.78
CA ASN A 85 -7.66 -14.59 9.87
C ASN A 85 -7.15 -15.04 8.48
N ASN A 86 -5.83 -15.23 8.33
CA ASN A 86 -5.09 -15.60 7.12
C ASN A 86 -5.05 -14.52 6.01
N ARG A 87 -5.68 -13.36 6.20
CA ARG A 87 -5.60 -12.25 5.23
C ARG A 87 -4.16 -11.75 5.14
N LEU A 88 -3.68 -11.59 3.91
CA LEU A 88 -2.39 -10.96 3.63
C LEU A 88 -2.55 -9.46 3.50
N ILE A 89 -1.63 -8.70 4.10
CA ILE A 89 -1.59 -7.24 4.06
C ILE A 89 -0.24 -6.78 3.53
N ILE A 90 -0.27 -5.92 2.51
CA ILE A 90 0.85 -5.18 1.97
C ILE A 90 0.60 -3.68 2.27
N PRO A 91 1.42 -3.05 3.12
CA PRO A 91 1.36 -1.60 3.32
C PRO A 91 1.63 -0.87 2.01
N ALA A 92 0.89 0.19 1.72
CA ALA A 92 1.06 0.96 0.50
C ALA A 92 0.61 2.40 0.68
N TYR A 93 0.90 3.24 -0.31
CA TYR A 93 0.43 4.62 -0.34
C TYR A 93 0.27 5.11 -1.77
N THR A 94 -0.53 6.16 -1.96
CA THR A 94 -0.69 6.82 -3.26
C THR A 94 -0.73 8.34 -3.14
N TYR A 95 -0.14 9.02 -4.11
CA TYR A 95 -0.36 10.45 -4.32
C TYR A 95 -1.70 10.66 -5.03
N TYR A 96 -2.74 10.93 -4.25
CA TYR A 96 -4.10 11.06 -4.76
C TYR A 96 -4.32 12.41 -5.45
N ILE A 97 -4.94 12.38 -6.62
CA ILE A 97 -5.35 13.54 -7.41
C ILE A 97 -6.85 13.78 -7.18
N PRO A 98 -7.24 14.71 -6.29
CA PRO A 98 -8.66 15.01 -6.06
C PRO A 98 -9.29 15.80 -7.21
N TYR A 99 -8.52 16.67 -7.87
CA TYR A 99 -9.03 17.61 -8.86
C TYR A 99 -8.09 17.70 -10.07
N ARG A 100 -8.69 17.80 -11.27
CA ARG A 100 -7.97 18.07 -12.53
C ARG A 100 -8.55 19.30 -13.22
N CYS A 101 -7.68 20.09 -13.85
CA CYS A 101 -8.02 21.17 -14.77
C CYS A 101 -7.23 20.96 -16.07
N CYS A 102 -7.90 20.94 -17.23
CA CYS A 102 -7.29 20.68 -18.53
C CYS A 102 -6.37 19.43 -18.54
N SER A 103 -6.82 18.34 -17.91
CA SER A 103 -6.09 17.06 -17.73
C SER A 103 -4.90 17.07 -16.76
N PHE A 104 -4.50 18.23 -16.21
CA PHE A 104 -3.45 18.33 -15.21
C PHE A 104 -4.02 18.36 -13.79
N PRO A 105 -3.32 17.81 -12.77
CA PRO A 105 -3.69 18.02 -11.38
C PRO A 105 -3.73 19.51 -11.02
N VAL A 106 -4.70 19.92 -10.21
CA VAL A 106 -4.70 21.29 -9.66
C VAL A 106 -3.49 21.43 -8.72
N PRO A 107 -2.64 22.48 -8.89
CA PRO A 107 -1.46 22.68 -8.05
C PRO A 107 -1.77 22.63 -6.55
N PHE A 108 -0.86 22.08 -5.75
CA PHE A 108 -0.98 21.96 -4.28
C PHE A 108 -2.20 21.18 -3.78
N THR A 109 -2.84 20.35 -4.61
CA THR A 109 -3.97 19.48 -4.19
C THR A 109 -3.61 18.00 -4.12
N VAL A 110 -2.47 17.61 -4.70
CA VAL A 110 -2.00 16.22 -4.71
C VAL A 110 -1.22 15.91 -3.44
N TYR A 111 -1.68 14.93 -2.67
CA TYR A 111 -1.05 14.54 -1.41
C TYR A 111 -0.97 13.01 -1.27
N PRO A 112 0.08 12.49 -0.62
CA PRO A 112 0.19 11.06 -0.35
C PRO A 112 -0.85 10.66 0.70
N ARG A 113 -1.42 9.47 0.52
CA ARG A 113 -2.31 8.81 1.47
C ARG A 113 -1.95 7.33 1.56
N ALA A 114 -1.65 6.86 2.77
CA ALA A 114 -1.45 5.45 3.06
C ALA A 114 -2.74 4.66 2.82
N LEU A 115 -2.59 3.38 2.49
CA LEU A 115 -3.64 2.42 2.21
C LEU A 115 -3.07 1.00 2.36
N THR A 116 -3.93 0.00 2.21
CA THR A 116 -3.55 -1.41 2.13
C THR A 116 -3.72 -1.94 0.71
N VAL A 117 -2.86 -2.88 0.33
CA VAL A 117 -3.19 -3.91 -0.65
C VAL A 117 -3.35 -5.20 0.12
N TYR A 118 -4.42 -5.96 -0.10
CA TYR A 118 -4.72 -7.17 0.70
C TYR A 118 -5.26 -8.32 -0.14
N SER A 119 -5.13 -9.53 0.37
CA SER A 119 -5.65 -10.76 -0.24
C SER A 119 -6.35 -11.62 0.81
N GLU A 120 -7.51 -12.16 0.45
CA GLU A 120 -8.34 -13.02 1.32
C GLU A 120 -8.29 -14.50 0.92
N ASP A 121 -7.61 -14.82 -0.19
CA ASP A 121 -7.61 -16.13 -0.83
C ASP A 121 -6.18 -16.68 -0.99
N PHE A 122 -5.34 -16.44 0.02
CA PHE A 122 -3.95 -16.90 0.11
C PHE A 122 -3.05 -16.34 -1.01
N GLY A 123 -3.34 -15.12 -1.46
CA GLY A 123 -2.53 -14.41 -2.47
C GLY A 123 -2.89 -14.74 -3.92
N GLN A 124 -4.05 -15.36 -4.17
CA GLN A 124 -4.53 -15.63 -5.54
C GLN A 124 -5.09 -14.36 -6.20
N THR A 125 -5.88 -13.58 -5.46
CA THR A 125 -6.38 -12.28 -5.86
C THR A 125 -6.06 -11.21 -4.82
N TRP A 126 -6.00 -9.95 -5.26
CA TRP A 126 -5.56 -8.83 -4.44
C TRP A 126 -6.48 -7.62 -4.64
N HIS A 127 -6.69 -6.86 -3.58
CA HIS A 127 -7.60 -5.73 -3.53
C HIS A 127 -6.93 -4.51 -2.88
N VAL A 128 -7.42 -3.32 -3.21
CA VAL A 128 -6.98 -2.06 -2.61
C VAL A 128 -7.96 -1.61 -1.52
N GLY A 129 -7.46 -1.36 -0.32
CA GLY A 129 -8.23 -0.75 0.77
C GLY A 129 -8.45 0.75 0.57
N LYS A 130 -9.34 1.33 1.38
CA LYS A 130 -9.59 2.78 1.36
C LYS A 130 -8.34 3.53 1.86
N LYS A 131 -8.01 4.60 1.15
CA LYS A 131 -6.97 5.56 1.53
C LYS A 131 -7.29 6.21 2.88
N LEU A 132 -6.28 6.42 3.71
CA LEU A 132 -6.39 7.25 4.91
C LEU A 132 -6.86 8.67 4.53
N GLN A 133 -7.67 9.27 5.40
CA GLN A 133 -8.17 10.63 5.18
C GLN A 133 -7.11 11.70 5.42
N LYS A 134 -6.14 11.40 6.28
CA LYS A 134 -5.03 12.27 6.64
C LYS A 134 -3.83 12.06 5.71
N LYS A 135 -3.07 13.13 5.45
CA LYS A 135 -1.83 13.07 4.67
C LYS A 135 -0.90 12.03 5.31
N SER A 136 -0.44 11.07 4.51
CA SER A 136 0.33 9.93 4.99
C SER A 136 1.04 9.28 3.80
N CYS A 137 2.31 8.90 3.96
CA CYS A 137 3.11 8.32 2.89
C CYS A 137 3.48 6.87 3.26
N GLU A 138 4.74 6.49 3.06
CA GLU A 138 5.34 5.20 3.48
C GLU A 138 4.85 4.79 4.87
N CYS A 139 4.32 3.58 4.98
CA CYS A 139 3.72 3.07 6.20
C CYS A 139 4.12 1.62 6.40
N GLU A 140 4.08 1.20 7.66
CA GLU A 140 4.16 -0.19 8.08
C GLU A 140 2.94 -0.51 8.93
N MET A 141 2.58 -1.80 8.98
CA MET A 141 1.37 -2.24 9.67
C MET A 141 1.62 -3.45 10.56
N ALA A 142 0.86 -3.53 11.64
CA ALA A 142 0.92 -4.62 12.60
C ALA A 142 -0.50 -5.04 13.01
N GLU A 143 -0.68 -6.33 13.24
CA GLU A 143 -1.89 -6.83 13.89
C GLU A 143 -1.78 -6.64 15.40
N ILE A 144 -2.82 -6.12 16.01
CA ILE A 144 -2.95 -5.95 17.46
C ILE A 144 -4.18 -6.73 17.90
N ILE A 145 -3.99 -7.66 18.83
CA ILE A 145 -5.11 -8.36 19.48
C ILE A 145 -5.41 -7.63 20.78
N ASP A 146 -6.64 -7.10 20.89
CA ASP A 146 -7.07 -6.41 22.10
C ASP A 146 -7.37 -7.38 23.26
N HIS A 147 -7.64 -6.85 24.46
CA HIS A 147 -7.93 -7.66 25.64
C HIS A 147 -9.22 -8.49 25.53
N GLU A 148 -10.10 -8.16 24.58
CA GLU A 148 -11.33 -8.92 24.27
C GLU A 148 -11.08 -9.97 23.18
N GLY A 149 -9.83 -10.12 22.70
CA GLY A 149 -9.45 -11.06 21.66
C GLY A 149 -9.82 -10.61 20.25
N ARG A 150 -10.18 -9.33 20.04
CA ARG A 150 -10.48 -8.81 18.70
C ARG A 150 -9.19 -8.39 18.00
N SER A 151 -9.07 -8.78 16.74
CA SER A 151 -7.98 -8.35 15.86
C SER A 151 -8.23 -6.96 15.30
N HIS A 152 -7.20 -6.11 15.39
CA HIS A 152 -7.15 -4.77 14.83
C HIS A 152 -5.91 -4.64 13.96
N LEU A 153 -6.05 -4.06 12.77
CA LEU A 153 -4.90 -3.69 11.96
C LEU A 153 -4.48 -2.26 12.30
N TYR A 154 -3.28 -2.10 12.85
CA TYR A 154 -2.67 -0.81 13.14
C TYR A 154 -1.74 -0.39 12.00
N CYS A 155 -1.92 0.85 11.53
CA CYS A 155 -1.09 1.48 10.51
C CYS A 155 -0.31 2.63 11.12
N ASN A 156 1.01 2.59 10.97
CA ASN A 156 1.90 3.68 11.35
C ASN A 156 2.56 4.28 10.09
N ALA A 157 2.11 5.46 9.69
CA ALA A 157 2.50 6.10 8.43
C ALA A 157 3.38 7.34 8.63
N ARG A 158 4.33 7.52 7.71
CA ARG A 158 5.15 8.72 7.61
C ARG A 158 4.26 9.91 7.28
N HIS A 159 4.47 11.02 7.97
CA HIS A 159 3.77 12.26 7.73
C HIS A 159 4.75 13.45 7.84
N SER A 160 4.54 14.48 7.02
CA SER A 160 5.49 15.60 6.89
C SER A 160 5.40 16.63 8.02
N GLY A 161 4.45 16.50 8.95
CA GLY A 161 4.26 17.41 10.08
C GLY A 161 5.02 17.04 11.35
N GLY A 162 6.22 16.45 11.23
CA GLY A 162 7.12 16.11 12.36
C GLY A 162 6.75 14.85 13.15
N HIS A 163 5.51 14.40 13.08
CA HIS A 163 4.98 13.25 13.81
C HIS A 163 4.38 12.20 12.88
N ARG A 164 4.33 10.94 13.33
CA ARG A 164 3.68 9.84 12.60
C ARG A 164 2.17 10.06 12.49
N CYS A 165 1.57 9.54 11.42
CA CYS A 165 0.13 9.40 11.28
C CYS A 165 -0.26 7.97 11.63
N GLU A 166 -1.13 7.79 12.61
CA GLU A 166 -1.54 6.48 13.12
C GLU A 166 -3.01 6.24 12.85
N ALA A 167 -3.38 5.01 12.53
CA ALA A 167 -4.77 4.64 12.33
C ALA A 167 -5.02 3.17 12.67
N LEU A 168 -6.23 2.88 13.15
CA LEU A 168 -6.71 1.52 13.41
C LEU A 168 -7.80 1.14 12.42
N SER A 169 -7.85 -0.16 12.09
CA SER A 169 -8.86 -0.78 11.24
C SER A 169 -9.41 -2.02 11.94
N GLU A 170 -10.73 -2.02 12.15
CA GLU A 170 -11.48 -3.14 12.74
C GLU A 170 -11.92 -4.17 11.69
N ASN A 171 -11.62 -3.94 10.40
CA ASN A 171 -12.03 -4.79 9.28
C ASN A 171 -10.84 -5.29 8.45
N SER A 172 -9.73 -5.52 9.13
CA SER A 172 -8.52 -6.11 8.53
C SER A 172 -8.03 -5.34 7.30
N GLY A 173 -8.06 -4.00 7.38
CA GLY A 173 -7.46 -3.12 6.38
C GLY A 173 -8.36 -2.70 5.22
N VAL A 174 -9.66 -3.00 5.21
CA VAL A 174 -10.56 -2.47 4.16
C VAL A 174 -10.70 -0.95 4.29
N TYR A 175 -10.78 -0.42 5.51
CA TYR A 175 -10.68 1.02 5.80
C TYR A 175 -10.13 1.27 7.21
N PHE A 176 -9.73 2.52 7.48
CA PHE A 176 -9.25 2.97 8.79
C PHE A 176 -10.13 4.10 9.34
N ASP A 177 -10.56 4.00 10.60
CA ASP A 177 -11.57 4.88 11.19
C ASP A 177 -11.01 6.16 11.83
N LYS A 178 -9.82 6.08 12.44
CA LYS A 178 -9.30 7.13 13.32
C LYS A 178 -7.87 7.55 12.97
N PRO A 179 -7.59 8.06 11.75
CA PRO A 179 -6.27 8.57 11.42
C PRO A 179 -5.94 9.84 12.21
N HIS A 180 -4.98 9.77 13.11
CA HIS A 180 -4.55 10.88 13.96
C HIS A 180 -3.03 11.03 13.96
N THR A 181 -2.54 12.15 14.49
CA THR A 181 -1.10 12.36 14.65
C THR A 181 -0.68 11.72 15.97
N ALA A 182 0.42 10.97 15.98
CA ALA A 182 1.00 10.43 17.20
C ALA A 182 1.34 11.56 18.20
N SER A 183 1.13 11.33 19.50
CA SER A 183 1.50 12.28 20.54
C SER A 183 3.03 12.41 20.65
N GLU A 184 3.49 13.58 21.11
CA GLU A 184 4.87 13.74 21.59
C GLU A 184 5.10 12.81 22.79
N LEU A 185 6.33 12.28 22.89
CA LEU A 185 6.79 11.49 24.04
C LEU A 185 7.14 12.39 25.23
#